data_AF-A0A1M7IYK6-F1
#
_entry.id   AF-A0A1M7IYK6-F1
#
_cell.length_a   1.000
_cell.length_b   1.000
_cell.length_c   1.000
_cell.angle_alpha   90.00
_cell.angle_beta   90.00
_cell.angle_gamma   90.00
#
_symmetry.space_group_name_H-M   'P 1'
#
loop_
_entity.id
_entity.type
_entity.pdbx_description
1 polymer ?
#
loop_
_entity_poly.entity_id
_entity_poly.type
_entity_poly.pdbx_seq_one_letter_code
_entity_poly.pdbx_strand_id
1 'polypeptide(L)'
;MKNTIAKVTCSLLTASLLLISSAAQVFAAYNLGDVNNNGYSDAVDASLILAEYAASSTERGGTFTADQKKAADVNHDDQVDAVDASKILSYYAYKSTSGTLDLDTFVNAPPATTTTTAVNTTTTTTTTTAYTPPKIDYSKDIIGFWELNTEDENDTDKMGLFFLNDGTGGLYTVTSDLLHFSGNDFVVSGTAIPSPFYQEKDGIITVENEKEKLIEMSRIESTDGKLGTYHLYDGVYYNIVINGFKSDRNSDVNPLYAVVDFYEDGKSRIVYKNFFTYKLNGNVLTVTANENLTPLFNGDGAITINKDTMVMIGGNEVVGFTRKTLPSDEKVVK
;
A
#
# COMPACT_ATOMS: atom_id res chain seq x y z
N MET A 1 1.73 24.36 4.58
CA MET A 1 1.36 23.23 3.72
C MET A 1 2.19 21.97 3.96
N LYS A 2 3.52 21.96 4.19
CA LYS A 2 4.22 20.69 4.63
C LYS A 2 3.52 20.02 5.82
N ASN A 3 3.20 20.82 6.85
CA ASN A 3 2.47 20.39 8.05
C ASN A 3 0.94 20.30 7.89
N THR A 4 0.35 20.65 6.74
CA THR A 4 -1.12 20.68 6.54
C THR A 4 -1.56 19.65 5.50
N ILE A 5 -0.77 19.50 4.42
CA ILE A 5 -0.84 18.40 3.44
C ILE A 5 -0.73 17.09 4.20
N ALA A 6 0.37 16.87 4.93
CA ALA A 6 0.55 15.67 5.72
C ALA A 6 -0.59 15.50 6.74
N LYS A 7 -1.03 16.56 7.46
CA LYS A 7 -2.02 16.39 8.53
C LYS A 7 -3.43 16.02 8.05
N VAL A 8 -3.96 16.63 6.99
CA VAL A 8 -5.36 16.39 6.58
C VAL A 8 -5.50 15.05 5.84
N THR A 9 -4.58 14.72 4.93
CA THR A 9 -4.59 13.40 4.27
C THR A 9 -4.21 12.30 5.24
N CYS A 10 -3.21 12.49 6.11
CA CYS A 10 -2.89 11.51 7.15
C CYS A 10 -4.07 11.35 8.13
N SER A 11 -4.77 12.39 8.56
CA SER A 11 -5.91 12.24 9.49
C SER A 11 -7.08 11.45 8.91
N LEU A 12 -7.40 11.64 7.62
CA LEU A 12 -8.47 10.89 6.95
C LEU A 12 -8.05 9.44 6.66
N LEU A 13 -6.81 9.25 6.18
CA LEU A 13 -6.26 7.92 5.93
C LEU A 13 -6.12 7.12 7.21
N THR A 14 -5.59 7.71 8.28
CA THR A 14 -5.47 7.05 9.60
C THR A 14 -6.82 6.72 10.21
N ALA A 15 -7.84 7.56 10.06
CA ALA A 15 -9.19 7.24 10.51
C ALA A 15 -9.80 6.07 9.72
N SER A 16 -9.62 6.07 8.39
CA SER A 16 -10.08 4.97 7.53
C SER A 16 -9.36 3.66 7.84
N LEU A 17 -8.04 3.74 8.05
CA LEU A 17 -7.19 2.63 8.47
C LEU A 17 -7.68 2.07 9.79
N LEU A 18 -7.82 2.89 10.84
CA LEU A 18 -8.27 2.45 12.17
C LEU A 18 -9.62 1.71 12.14
N LEU A 19 -10.59 2.24 11.39
CA LEU A 19 -11.92 1.64 11.29
C LEU A 19 -11.88 0.31 10.53
N ILE A 20 -11.16 0.25 9.41
CA ILE A 20 -11.02 -0.97 8.63
C ILE A 20 -10.21 -2.01 9.37
N SER A 21 -9.13 -1.64 10.04
CA SER A 21 -8.36 -2.54 10.92
C SER A 21 -9.27 -3.13 11.98
N SER A 22 -10.08 -2.31 12.66
CA SER A 22 -11.00 -2.79 13.70
C SER A 22 -12.06 -3.75 13.17
N ALA A 23 -12.59 -3.47 11.98
CA ALA A 23 -13.57 -4.33 11.32
C ALA A 23 -12.92 -5.61 10.75
N ALA A 24 -11.67 -5.53 10.30
CA ALA A 24 -10.89 -6.63 9.78
C ALA A 24 -10.43 -7.58 10.90
N GLN A 25 -10.19 -7.03 12.10
CA GLN A 25 -9.80 -7.80 13.28
C GLN A 25 -10.93 -8.72 13.78
N VAL A 26 -12.18 -8.49 13.36
CA VAL A 26 -13.29 -9.43 13.56
C VAL A 26 -13.11 -10.70 12.71
N PHE A 27 -12.36 -10.63 11.61
CA PHE A 27 -12.02 -11.80 10.76
C PHE A 27 -10.70 -12.44 11.10
N ALA A 28 -9.94 -11.89 12.07
CA ALA A 28 -8.70 -12.50 12.51
C ALA A 28 -9.04 -13.84 13.19
N ALA A 29 -9.25 -14.86 12.36
CA ALA A 29 -9.44 -16.24 12.77
C ALA A 29 -8.11 -16.82 13.27
N TYR A 30 -6.97 -16.26 12.83
CA TYR A 30 -5.66 -16.56 13.39
C TYR A 30 -4.61 -15.53 12.95
N ASN A 31 -3.56 -15.39 13.78
CA ASN A 31 -2.34 -14.66 13.44
C ASN A 31 -1.26 -15.69 13.05
N LEU A 32 -0.61 -15.51 11.91
CA LEU A 32 0.44 -16.43 11.45
C LEU A 32 1.58 -16.51 12.49
N GLY A 33 1.96 -17.72 12.87
CA GLY A 33 2.95 -18.02 13.90
C GLY A 33 2.53 -17.75 15.35
N ASP A 34 1.31 -17.29 15.63
CA ASP A 34 0.76 -17.09 16.97
C ASP A 34 -0.37 -18.10 17.22
N VAL A 35 0.03 -19.35 17.50
CA VAL A 35 -0.89 -20.50 17.63
C VAL A 35 -1.65 -20.48 18.94
N ASN A 36 -1.22 -19.67 19.91
CA ASN A 36 -1.90 -19.50 21.19
C ASN A 36 -2.74 -18.20 21.28
N ASN A 37 -2.73 -17.38 20.22
CA ASN A 37 -3.49 -16.15 20.06
C ASN A 37 -3.23 -15.12 21.18
N ASN A 38 -1.97 -15.00 21.60
CA ASN A 38 -1.56 -13.98 22.59
C ASN A 38 -1.05 -12.68 21.95
N GLY A 39 -1.03 -12.61 20.62
CA GLY A 39 -0.55 -11.48 19.84
C GLY A 39 0.96 -11.48 19.55
N TYR A 40 1.68 -12.55 19.89
CA TYR A 40 3.12 -12.69 19.69
C TYR A 40 3.42 -14.02 18.99
N SER A 41 4.37 -14.01 18.04
CA SER A 41 4.93 -15.23 17.45
C SER A 41 6.29 -15.51 18.07
N ASP A 42 6.34 -16.36 19.08
CA ASP A 42 7.55 -16.57 19.88
C ASP A 42 7.87 -18.05 20.18
N ALA A 43 8.82 -18.28 21.08
CA ALA A 43 9.27 -19.62 21.43
C ALA A 43 8.16 -20.49 22.06
N VAL A 44 7.12 -19.89 22.64
CA VAL A 44 5.94 -20.59 23.15
C VAL A 44 5.17 -21.20 21.98
N ASP A 45 4.95 -20.44 20.90
CA ASP A 45 4.25 -20.94 19.71
C ASP A 45 5.01 -22.07 19.03
N ALA A 46 6.33 -21.92 18.88
CA ALA A 46 7.18 -22.99 18.35
C ALA A 46 7.09 -24.27 19.20
N SER A 47 7.01 -24.14 20.53
CA SER A 47 6.89 -25.29 21.43
C SER A 47 5.52 -25.97 21.30
N LEU A 48 4.45 -25.19 21.08
CA LEU A 48 3.10 -25.71 20.85
C LEU A 48 3.02 -26.45 19.51
N ILE A 49 3.65 -25.92 18.46
CA ILE A 49 3.73 -26.59 17.14
C ILE A 49 4.45 -27.93 17.24
N LEU A 50 5.58 -27.99 17.96
CA LEU A 50 6.29 -29.26 18.18
C LEU A 50 5.45 -30.27 18.96
N ALA A 51 4.70 -29.80 19.97
CA ALA A 51 3.79 -30.65 20.72
C ALA A 51 2.66 -31.19 19.83
N GLU A 52 2.11 -30.35 18.95
CA GLU A 52 1.09 -30.73 17.98
C GLU A 52 1.60 -31.72 16.94
N TYR A 53 2.79 -31.48 16.38
CA TYR A 53 3.45 -32.40 15.45
C TYR A 53 3.67 -33.78 16.09
N ALA A 54 4.17 -33.80 17.34
CA ALA A 54 4.37 -35.03 18.09
C ALA A 54 3.04 -35.75 18.37
N ALA A 55 1.98 -35.02 18.74
CA ALA A 55 0.66 -35.60 18.99
C ALA A 55 0.03 -36.18 17.71
N SER A 56 0.11 -35.42 16.60
CA SER A 56 -0.39 -35.81 15.28
C SER A 56 0.33 -37.01 14.67
N SER A 57 1.58 -37.23 15.07
CA SER A 57 2.38 -38.40 14.69
C SER A 57 2.06 -39.66 15.50
N THR A 58 1.11 -39.60 16.43
CA THR A 58 0.64 -40.75 17.23
C THR A 58 -0.83 -41.08 16.93
N GLU A 59 -1.28 -42.26 17.38
CA GLU A 59 -2.68 -42.69 17.26
C GLU A 59 -3.68 -41.79 18.02
N ARG A 60 -3.22 -40.83 18.84
CA ARG A 60 -4.08 -39.87 19.55
C ARG A 60 -4.61 -38.75 18.67
N GLY A 61 -3.91 -38.44 17.57
CA GLY A 61 -4.23 -37.30 16.70
C GLY A 61 -3.88 -35.94 17.35
N GLY A 62 -3.72 -34.93 16.48
CA GLY A 62 -3.47 -33.55 16.88
C GLY A 62 -4.64 -32.89 17.60
N THR A 63 -4.34 -31.83 18.34
CA THR A 63 -5.26 -31.04 19.16
C THR A 63 -5.57 -29.65 18.61
N PHE A 64 -4.82 -29.19 17.60
CA PHE A 64 -5.01 -27.86 17.02
C PHE A 64 -6.34 -27.77 16.28
N THR A 65 -7.02 -26.63 16.47
CA THR A 65 -8.15 -26.23 15.63
C THR A 65 -7.69 -25.97 14.20
N ALA A 66 -8.65 -25.85 13.26
CA ALA A 66 -8.32 -25.50 11.88
C ALA A 66 -7.53 -24.18 11.79
N ASP A 67 -7.90 -23.19 12.61
CA ASP A 67 -7.24 -21.89 12.62
C ASP A 67 -5.85 -21.95 13.26
N GLN A 68 -5.66 -22.75 14.31
CA GLN A 68 -4.34 -22.98 14.89
C GLN A 68 -3.41 -23.73 13.94
N LYS A 69 -3.94 -24.62 13.09
CA LYS A 69 -3.15 -25.27 12.03
C LYS A 69 -2.70 -24.28 10.98
N LYS A 70 -3.57 -23.35 10.58
CA LYS A 70 -3.21 -22.28 9.65
C LYS A 70 -2.26 -21.24 10.27
N ALA A 71 -2.36 -20.98 11.57
CA ALA A 71 -1.35 -20.19 12.29
C ALA A 71 -0.01 -20.90 12.34
N ALA A 72 -0.03 -22.24 12.46
CA ALA A 72 1.15 -23.05 12.65
C ALA A 72 1.93 -23.30 11.36
N ASP A 73 1.25 -23.43 10.22
CA ASP A 73 1.86 -23.62 8.89
C ASP A 73 2.42 -22.28 8.40
N VAL A 74 3.64 -21.95 8.84
CA VAL A 74 4.27 -20.65 8.57
C VAL A 74 5.04 -20.65 7.25
N ASN A 75 5.33 -21.83 6.70
CA ASN A 75 6.00 -21.99 5.41
C ASN A 75 5.04 -22.28 4.23
N HIS A 76 3.73 -22.33 4.50
CA HIS A 76 2.65 -22.58 3.54
C HIS A 76 2.83 -23.87 2.75
N ASP A 77 3.26 -24.94 3.41
CA ASP A 77 3.42 -26.25 2.78
C ASP A 77 2.26 -27.23 3.07
N ASP A 78 1.18 -26.72 3.67
CA ASP A 78 -0.02 -27.45 4.11
C ASP A 78 0.28 -28.51 5.19
N GLN A 79 1.48 -28.52 5.78
CA GLN A 79 1.87 -29.38 6.89
C GLN A 79 2.21 -28.55 8.12
N VAL A 80 1.91 -29.12 9.29
CA VAL A 80 2.27 -28.53 10.59
C VAL A 80 3.32 -29.42 11.23
N ASP A 81 4.58 -29.02 11.14
CA ASP A 81 5.69 -29.86 11.57
C ASP A 81 6.86 -29.11 12.24
N ALA A 82 7.99 -29.79 12.38
CA ALA A 82 9.17 -29.23 13.03
C ALA A 82 9.84 -28.11 12.22
N VAL A 83 9.60 -28.04 10.90
CA VAL A 83 10.09 -26.97 10.03
C VAL A 83 9.42 -25.67 10.45
N ASP A 84 8.11 -25.64 10.62
CA ASP A 84 7.37 -24.46 11.08
C ASP A 84 7.87 -23.94 12.42
N ALA A 85 8.00 -24.82 13.41
CA ALA A 85 8.52 -24.47 14.72
C ALA A 85 9.93 -23.86 14.63
N SER A 86 10.80 -24.42 13.77
CA SER A 86 12.15 -23.91 13.58
C SER A 86 12.18 -22.53 12.91
N LYS A 87 11.19 -22.25 12.04
CA LYS A 87 11.02 -20.97 11.36
C LYS A 87 10.55 -19.89 12.34
N ILE A 88 9.61 -20.20 13.24
CA ILE A 88 9.19 -19.28 14.32
C ILE A 88 10.35 -18.97 15.26
N LEU A 89 11.15 -19.95 15.67
CA LEU A 89 12.33 -19.70 16.51
C LEU A 89 13.37 -18.82 15.82
N SER A 90 13.59 -19.06 14.52
CA SER A 90 14.49 -18.25 13.70
C SER A 90 13.98 -16.81 13.59
N TYR A 91 12.67 -16.62 13.42
CA TYR A 91 12.04 -15.31 13.39
C TYR A 91 12.11 -14.60 14.74
N TYR A 92 11.84 -15.30 15.85
CA TYR A 92 11.98 -14.75 17.20
C TYR A 92 13.41 -14.24 17.46
N ALA A 93 14.43 -15.01 17.07
CA ALA A 93 15.83 -14.59 17.19
C ALA A 93 16.14 -13.36 16.29
N TYR A 94 15.59 -13.32 15.08
CA TYR A 94 15.71 -12.19 14.16
C TYR A 94 15.07 -10.91 14.74
N LYS A 95 13.84 -10.97 15.24
CA LYS A 95 13.17 -9.84 15.92
C LYS A 95 13.91 -9.38 17.17
N SER A 96 14.47 -10.33 17.93
CA SER A 96 15.27 -10.04 19.12
C SER A 96 16.59 -9.31 18.82
N THR A 97 17.02 -9.26 17.55
CA THR A 97 18.24 -8.59 17.10
C THR A 97 17.97 -7.39 16.18
N SER A 98 16.81 -6.76 16.35
CA SER A 98 16.34 -5.58 15.58
C SER A 98 15.91 -5.87 14.14
N GLY A 99 15.51 -7.10 13.84
CA GLY A 99 14.88 -7.46 12.58
C GLY A 99 13.57 -6.71 12.31
N THR A 100 13.39 -6.23 11.09
CA THR A 100 12.25 -5.37 10.69
C THR A 100 11.19 -6.10 9.87
N LEU A 101 11.52 -7.23 9.24
CA LEU A 101 10.57 -8.04 8.48
C LEU A 101 9.48 -8.62 9.39
N ASP A 102 8.30 -8.83 8.83
CA ASP A 102 7.24 -9.67 9.39
C ASP A 102 7.57 -11.17 9.20
N LEU A 103 6.80 -12.04 9.86
CA LEU A 103 7.07 -13.49 9.90
C LEU A 103 6.98 -14.12 8.51
N ASP A 104 5.93 -13.82 7.75
CA ASP A 104 5.70 -14.43 6.45
C ASP A 104 6.84 -14.08 5.48
N THR A 105 7.20 -12.80 5.43
CA THR A 105 8.33 -12.32 4.62
C THR A 105 9.66 -12.98 5.03
N PHE A 106 9.91 -13.13 6.33
CA PHE A 106 11.13 -13.77 6.82
C PHE A 106 11.22 -15.26 6.46
N VAL A 107 10.10 -15.98 6.52
CA VAL A 107 10.06 -17.43 6.35
C VAL A 107 10.08 -17.84 4.89
N ASN A 108 9.38 -17.09 4.04
CA ASN A 108 9.04 -17.46 2.66
C ASN A 108 9.77 -16.64 1.58
N ALA A 109 10.63 -15.70 1.97
CA ALA A 109 11.49 -15.03 1.00
C ALA A 109 12.39 -16.05 0.26
N PRO A 110 12.55 -15.93 -1.07
CA PRO A 110 13.50 -16.74 -1.82
C PRO A 110 14.92 -16.56 -1.26
N PRO A 111 15.79 -17.58 -1.34
CA PRO A 111 17.11 -17.53 -0.72
C PRO A 111 17.90 -16.31 -1.20
N ALA A 112 18.13 -15.38 -0.29
CA ALA A 112 18.93 -14.19 -0.54
C ALA A 112 20.33 -14.64 -0.99
N THR A 113 20.68 -14.31 -2.23
CA THR A 113 22.06 -14.38 -2.70
C THR A 113 22.82 -13.26 -2.01
N THR A 114 23.49 -13.60 -0.91
CA THR A 114 24.46 -12.70 -0.27
C THR A 114 25.66 -12.57 -1.19
N THR A 115 25.79 -11.42 -1.88
CA THR A 115 27.04 -11.05 -2.53
C THR A 115 27.74 -10.00 -1.67
N THR A 116 28.77 -10.46 -0.97
CA THR A 116 29.71 -9.67 -0.19
C THR A 116 30.52 -8.74 -1.10
N THR A 117 30.73 -7.52 -0.63
CA THR A 117 31.54 -6.46 -1.25
C THR A 117 32.93 -6.92 -1.69
N ALA A 118 33.29 -6.67 -2.95
CA ALA A 118 34.66 -6.52 -3.40
C ALA A 118 34.82 -5.15 -4.08
N VAL A 119 35.68 -4.30 -3.50
CA VAL A 119 36.06 -3.01 -4.05
C VAL A 119 36.96 -3.24 -5.26
N ASN A 120 36.47 -2.91 -6.46
CA ASN A 120 37.30 -2.72 -7.64
C ASN A 120 37.26 -1.24 -8.03
N THR A 121 38.40 -0.58 -7.88
CA THR A 121 38.65 0.77 -8.39
C THR A 121 38.62 0.75 -9.91
N THR A 122 37.62 1.37 -10.52
CA THR A 122 37.60 1.66 -11.96
C THR A 122 37.66 3.16 -12.14
N THR A 123 38.72 3.63 -12.79
CA THR A 123 38.90 5.03 -13.18
C THR A 123 37.98 5.33 -14.36
N THR A 124 36.89 6.07 -14.13
CA THR A 124 36.04 6.61 -15.20
C THR A 124 36.63 7.94 -15.66
N THR A 125 37.04 8.01 -16.93
CA THR A 125 37.45 9.26 -17.60
C THR A 125 36.19 10.06 -17.95
N THR A 126 35.99 11.20 -17.30
CA THR A 126 34.92 12.15 -17.63
C THR A 126 35.28 12.88 -18.92
N THR A 127 34.49 12.69 -19.98
CA THR A 127 34.52 13.57 -21.15
C THR A 127 33.47 14.65 -20.95
N THR A 128 33.92 15.88 -20.71
CA THR A 128 33.07 17.06 -20.56
C THR A 128 32.65 17.57 -21.94
N THR A 129 31.47 17.17 -22.40
CA THR A 129 30.77 17.90 -23.47
C THR A 129 29.90 18.98 -22.84
N ALA A 130 29.93 20.19 -23.37
CA ALA A 130 29.13 21.31 -22.90
C ALA A 130 27.63 20.96 -22.89
N TYR A 131 27.04 20.83 -21.71
CA TYR A 131 25.60 20.63 -21.50
C TYR A 131 24.87 21.93 -21.78
N THR A 132 24.03 21.92 -22.81
CA THR A 132 22.97 22.92 -22.99
C THR A 132 21.73 22.37 -22.29
N PRO A 133 21.17 23.04 -21.27
CA PRO A 133 19.96 22.56 -20.60
C PRO A 133 18.84 22.34 -21.62
N PRO A 134 18.17 21.18 -21.64
CA PRO A 134 16.96 21.00 -22.42
C PRO A 134 15.96 22.07 -22.01
N LYS A 135 15.30 22.67 -23.00
CA LYS A 135 14.18 23.58 -22.75
C LYS A 135 13.05 22.75 -22.11
N ILE A 136 12.76 23.00 -20.84
CA ILE A 136 11.67 22.33 -20.09
C ILE A 136 10.34 22.67 -20.77
N ASP A 137 9.56 21.64 -21.07
CA ASP A 137 8.18 21.76 -21.55
C ASP A 137 7.26 21.35 -20.40
N TYR A 138 6.99 22.28 -19.49
CA TYR A 138 6.19 22.04 -18.29
C TYR A 138 4.85 21.36 -18.59
N SER A 139 4.25 21.59 -19.77
CA SER A 139 2.99 20.97 -20.16
C SER A 139 3.09 19.45 -20.36
N LYS A 140 4.27 18.95 -20.73
CA LYS A 140 4.55 17.51 -20.89
C LYS A 140 5.27 16.95 -19.68
N ASP A 141 6.25 17.69 -19.16
CA ASP A 141 7.14 17.22 -18.11
C ASP A 141 6.41 17.07 -16.77
N ILE A 142 5.32 17.79 -16.52
CA ILE A 142 4.52 17.63 -15.29
C ILE A 142 3.69 16.34 -15.27
N ILE A 143 3.40 15.75 -16.42
CA ILE A 143 2.47 14.61 -16.54
C ILE A 143 3.04 13.38 -15.83
N GLY A 144 2.16 12.63 -15.16
CA GLY A 144 2.50 11.41 -14.42
C GLY A 144 2.45 11.58 -12.91
N PHE A 145 2.95 10.57 -12.20
CA PHE A 145 2.88 10.45 -10.74
C PHE A 145 4.12 11.04 -10.07
N TRP A 146 3.87 11.75 -8.97
CA TRP A 146 4.85 12.48 -8.16
C TRP A 146 4.64 12.16 -6.69
N GLU A 147 5.58 11.42 -6.11
CA GLU A 147 5.61 11.09 -4.68
C GLU A 147 6.13 12.26 -3.87
N LEU A 148 5.48 12.57 -2.76
CA LEU A 148 5.93 13.60 -1.83
C LEU A 148 7.22 13.15 -1.13
N ASN A 149 8.22 14.03 -1.11
CA ASN A 149 9.43 13.76 -0.34
C ASN A 149 9.16 13.97 1.17
N THR A 150 9.28 12.91 1.96
CA THR A 150 9.13 12.93 3.42
C THR A 150 10.47 13.16 4.12
N GLU A 151 10.45 13.77 5.31
CA GLU A 151 11.67 13.93 6.14
C GLU A 151 11.96 12.67 6.96
N ASP A 152 10.95 11.83 7.19
CA ASP A 152 11.11 10.50 7.77
C ASP A 152 11.24 9.45 6.66
N GLU A 153 12.41 8.83 6.56
CA GLU A 153 12.69 7.78 5.60
C GLU A 153 11.94 6.47 5.93
N ASN A 154 11.53 6.28 7.18
CA ASN A 154 10.79 5.09 7.65
C ASN A 154 9.27 5.21 7.45
N ASP A 155 8.79 6.36 6.99
CA ASP A 155 7.37 6.56 6.69
C ASP A 155 6.94 5.66 5.52
N THR A 156 6.16 4.61 5.82
CA THR A 156 5.61 3.69 4.81
C THR A 156 4.35 4.25 4.13
N ASP A 157 3.74 5.29 4.70
CA ASP A 157 2.56 5.98 4.16
C ASP A 157 2.97 6.95 3.04
N LYS A 158 3.55 6.39 1.97
CA LYS A 158 3.97 7.17 0.80
C LYS A 158 2.74 7.69 0.06
N MET A 159 2.63 9.01 -0.01
CA MET A 159 1.58 9.69 -0.75
C MET A 159 2.15 10.57 -1.85
N GLY A 160 1.30 10.91 -2.81
CA GLY A 160 1.68 11.79 -3.88
C GLY A 160 0.49 12.32 -4.66
N LEU A 161 0.80 12.95 -5.77
CA LEU A 161 -0.16 13.52 -6.69
C LEU A 161 0.20 13.15 -8.12
N PHE A 162 -0.74 13.31 -9.03
CA PHE A 162 -0.49 13.08 -10.45
C PHE A 162 -1.24 14.09 -11.31
N PHE A 163 -0.70 14.31 -12.51
CA PHE A 163 -1.25 15.22 -13.51
C PHE A 163 -1.53 14.49 -14.81
N LEU A 164 -2.68 14.75 -15.40
CA LEU A 164 -3.13 14.20 -16.68
C LEU A 164 -3.16 15.28 -17.75
N ASN A 165 -3.01 14.85 -19.00
CA ASN A 165 -2.87 15.75 -20.16
C ASN A 165 -4.12 16.60 -20.45
N ASP A 166 -5.27 16.23 -19.89
CA ASP A 166 -6.55 16.94 -20.02
C ASP A 166 -6.70 18.10 -19.03
N GLY A 167 -5.69 18.36 -18.19
CA GLY A 167 -5.73 19.39 -17.16
C GLY A 167 -6.40 18.94 -15.87
N THR A 168 -6.68 17.64 -15.72
CA THR A 168 -7.13 17.06 -14.45
C THR A 168 -5.95 16.41 -13.72
N GLY A 169 -6.11 16.23 -12.41
CA GLY A 169 -5.15 15.51 -11.62
C GLY A 169 -5.79 14.91 -10.38
N GLY A 170 -4.97 14.18 -9.64
CA GLY A 170 -5.43 13.41 -8.52
C GLY A 170 -4.39 13.24 -7.44
N LEU A 171 -4.81 12.58 -6.37
CA LEU A 171 -3.93 12.12 -5.32
C LEU A 171 -3.79 10.61 -5.39
N TYR A 172 -2.70 10.09 -4.84
CA TYR A 172 -2.60 8.68 -4.52
C TYR A 172 -1.92 8.49 -3.18
N THR A 173 -2.15 7.33 -2.59
CA THR A 173 -1.39 6.85 -1.45
C THR A 173 -1.09 5.38 -1.64
N VAL A 174 0.10 4.97 -1.26
CA VAL A 174 0.44 3.56 -1.10
C VAL A 174 -0.45 3.00 -0.01
N THR A 175 -1.00 1.83 -0.26
CA THR A 175 -1.95 1.15 0.63
C THR A 175 -1.50 -0.26 0.93
N SER A 176 -0.26 -0.64 0.62
CA SER A 176 0.26 -2.00 0.83
C SER A 176 0.03 -2.50 2.25
N ASP A 177 0.28 -1.67 3.27
CA ASP A 177 0.08 -2.04 4.68
C ASP A 177 -1.40 -2.21 5.05
N LEU A 178 -2.32 -1.64 4.25
CA LEU A 178 -3.76 -1.67 4.50
C LEU A 178 -4.49 -2.69 3.63
N LEU A 179 -4.22 -2.77 2.33
CA LEU A 179 -4.87 -3.65 1.36
C LEU A 179 -3.80 -4.24 0.46
N HIS A 180 -3.64 -5.55 0.43
CA HIS A 180 -2.82 -6.16 -0.60
C HIS A 180 -3.29 -7.58 -0.85
N PHE A 181 -2.80 -8.17 -1.92
CA PHE A 181 -2.81 -9.61 -2.03
C PHE A 181 -1.47 -10.15 -1.54
N SER A 182 -1.49 -11.17 -0.69
CA SER A 182 -0.34 -12.05 -0.45
C SER A 182 -0.73 -13.40 -1.03
N GLY A 183 -0.12 -13.84 -2.14
CA GLY A 183 -0.44 -15.08 -2.89
C GLY A 183 -1.85 -15.66 -2.68
N ASN A 184 -2.86 -15.53 -3.54
CA ASN A 184 -4.27 -15.95 -3.29
C ASN A 184 -5.05 -15.28 -2.15
N ASP A 185 -4.44 -14.92 -1.01
CA ASP A 185 -5.16 -14.28 0.08
C ASP A 185 -5.33 -12.78 -0.16
N PHE A 186 -6.50 -12.26 0.21
CA PHE A 186 -6.76 -10.83 0.29
C PHE A 186 -6.52 -10.34 1.71
N VAL A 187 -5.53 -9.48 1.89
CA VAL A 187 -5.07 -9.01 3.19
C VAL A 187 -5.62 -7.61 3.45
N VAL A 188 -6.23 -7.43 4.63
CA VAL A 188 -6.71 -6.15 5.13
C VAL A 188 -6.05 -5.84 6.47
N SER A 189 -5.26 -4.77 6.51
CA SER A 189 -4.52 -4.32 7.70
C SER A 189 -3.67 -5.43 8.34
N GLY A 190 -2.98 -6.22 7.52
CA GLY A 190 -2.17 -7.35 7.95
C GLY A 190 -2.94 -8.65 8.21
N THR A 191 -4.27 -8.64 8.13
CA THR A 191 -5.11 -9.84 8.32
C THR A 191 -5.52 -10.42 6.97
N ALA A 192 -5.13 -11.66 6.67
CA ALA A 192 -5.67 -12.41 5.55
C ALA A 192 -7.16 -12.70 5.80
N ILE A 193 -8.02 -12.30 4.87
CA ILE A 193 -9.47 -12.46 5.00
C ILE A 193 -9.89 -13.81 4.40
N PRO A 194 -10.40 -14.76 5.21
CA PRO A 194 -10.76 -16.07 4.70
C PRO A 194 -12.11 -16.04 3.99
N SER A 195 -12.33 -17.01 3.10
CA SER A 195 -13.69 -17.35 2.64
C SER A 195 -14.55 -17.80 3.83
N PRO A 196 -15.85 -17.42 3.90
CA PRO A 196 -16.62 -16.71 2.88
C PRO A 196 -16.61 -15.18 3.00
N PHE A 197 -15.83 -14.62 3.93
CA PHE A 197 -15.81 -13.17 4.19
C PHE A 197 -15.09 -12.37 3.10
N TYR A 198 -14.19 -13.03 2.36
CA TYR A 198 -13.66 -12.57 1.08
C TYR A 198 -14.22 -13.44 -0.04
N GLN A 199 -14.74 -12.79 -1.08
CA GLN A 199 -15.21 -13.45 -2.29
C GLN A 199 -14.77 -12.67 -3.52
N GLU A 200 -14.30 -13.38 -4.53
CA GLU A 200 -14.13 -12.85 -5.88
C GLU A 200 -15.08 -13.57 -6.83
N LYS A 201 -16.02 -12.82 -7.44
CA LYS A 201 -16.98 -13.37 -8.40
C LYS A 201 -17.22 -12.39 -9.53
N ASP A 202 -17.11 -12.86 -10.76
CA ASP A 202 -17.36 -12.07 -11.97
C ASP A 202 -16.54 -10.76 -12.02
N GLY A 203 -15.32 -10.79 -11.47
CA GLY A 203 -14.43 -9.63 -11.37
C GLY A 203 -14.80 -8.64 -10.26
N ILE A 204 -15.74 -8.98 -9.38
CA ILE A 204 -16.09 -8.20 -8.19
C ILE A 204 -15.43 -8.84 -6.98
N ILE A 205 -14.67 -8.04 -6.24
CA ILE A 205 -14.15 -8.39 -4.92
C ILE A 205 -15.10 -7.82 -3.89
N THR A 206 -15.58 -8.67 -3.00
CA THR A 206 -16.39 -8.30 -1.84
C THR A 206 -15.69 -8.78 -0.57
N VAL A 207 -15.50 -7.87 0.38
CA VAL A 207 -15.09 -8.16 1.75
C VAL A 207 -16.17 -7.68 2.69
N GLU A 208 -16.75 -8.59 3.46
CA GLU A 208 -17.87 -8.30 4.36
C GLU A 208 -17.79 -9.13 5.64
N ASN A 209 -18.25 -8.54 6.75
CA ASN A 209 -18.50 -9.25 8.01
C ASN A 209 -20.00 -9.48 8.20
N GLU A 210 -20.35 -10.12 9.32
CA GLU A 210 -21.76 -10.41 9.66
C GLU A 210 -22.65 -9.17 9.75
N LYS A 211 -22.07 -7.97 9.92
CA LYS A 211 -22.79 -6.71 10.12
C LYS A 211 -22.87 -5.86 8.86
N GLU A 212 -21.78 -5.78 8.12
CA GLU A 212 -21.63 -4.84 7.03
C GLU A 212 -20.54 -5.25 6.03
N LYS A 213 -20.69 -4.70 4.82
CA LYS A 213 -19.71 -4.76 3.75
C LYS A 213 -18.59 -3.76 4.04
N LEU A 214 -17.36 -4.24 4.11
CA LEU A 214 -16.19 -3.39 4.36
C LEU A 214 -15.63 -2.80 3.08
N ILE A 215 -15.55 -3.63 2.04
CA ILE A 215 -14.97 -3.25 0.75
C ILE A 215 -15.77 -3.95 -0.33
N GLU A 216 -16.13 -3.21 -1.36
CA GLU A 216 -16.54 -3.81 -2.62
C GLU A 216 -16.00 -3.00 -3.79
N MET A 217 -15.37 -3.74 -4.70
CA MET A 217 -14.68 -3.17 -5.84
C MET A 217 -14.85 -4.04 -7.08
N SER A 218 -14.92 -3.40 -8.24
CA SER A 218 -15.06 -4.08 -9.54
C SER A 218 -13.79 -3.93 -10.35
N ARG A 219 -13.32 -5.02 -10.91
CA ARG A 219 -12.14 -5.08 -11.77
C ARG A 219 -12.37 -4.23 -13.01
N ILE A 220 -11.44 -3.30 -13.26
CA ILE A 220 -11.38 -2.49 -14.47
C ILE A 220 -10.50 -3.21 -15.50
N GLU A 221 -9.26 -3.52 -15.10
CA GLU A 221 -8.29 -4.20 -15.96
C GLU A 221 -7.41 -5.15 -15.12
N SER A 222 -7.11 -6.34 -15.64
CA SER A 222 -6.17 -7.28 -15.02
C SER A 222 -4.81 -7.21 -15.70
N THR A 223 -3.74 -7.31 -14.92
CA THR A 223 -2.37 -7.53 -15.41
C THR A 223 -1.96 -8.98 -15.27
N ASP A 224 -2.35 -9.63 -14.18
CA ASP A 224 -2.10 -11.06 -13.93
C ASP A 224 -3.08 -11.60 -12.87
N GLY A 225 -4.11 -12.33 -13.29
CA GLY A 225 -5.11 -12.90 -12.38
C GLY A 225 -5.70 -11.83 -11.46
N LYS A 226 -5.36 -11.87 -10.17
CA LYS A 226 -5.75 -10.92 -9.11
C LYS A 226 -5.08 -9.54 -9.19
N LEU A 227 -3.90 -9.43 -9.80
CA LEU A 227 -3.23 -8.13 -9.98
C LEU A 227 -3.92 -7.32 -11.07
N GLY A 228 -4.03 -6.02 -10.84
CA GLY A 228 -4.76 -5.10 -11.72
C GLY A 228 -5.42 -3.94 -10.99
N THR A 229 -6.26 -3.23 -11.72
CA THR A 229 -6.96 -2.03 -11.28
C THR A 229 -8.43 -2.33 -10.99
N TYR A 230 -8.92 -1.77 -9.90
CA TYR A 230 -10.27 -2.01 -9.39
C TYR A 230 -10.93 -0.69 -9.01
N HIS A 231 -12.16 -0.48 -9.46
CA HIS A 231 -12.99 0.64 -9.04
C HIS A 231 -13.58 0.32 -7.66
N LEU A 232 -13.21 1.07 -6.63
CA LEU A 232 -13.81 0.99 -5.30
C LEU A 232 -15.09 1.82 -5.29
N TYR A 233 -16.24 1.18 -5.03
CA TYR A 233 -17.54 1.85 -5.17
C TYR A 233 -18.52 1.62 -4.01
N ASP A 234 -18.25 0.69 -3.10
CA ASP A 234 -19.10 0.43 -1.94
C ASP A 234 -18.29 -0.13 -0.75
N GLY A 235 -18.93 -0.18 0.41
CA GLY A 235 -18.37 -0.64 1.68
C GLY A 235 -17.91 0.49 2.60
N VAL A 236 -17.62 0.13 3.85
CA VAL A 236 -17.13 1.04 4.89
C VAL A 236 -15.93 1.86 4.41
N TYR A 237 -14.96 1.23 3.72
CA TYR A 237 -13.78 1.95 3.23
C TYR A 237 -14.14 3.04 2.22
N TYR A 238 -14.92 2.68 1.21
CA TYR A 238 -15.43 3.61 0.21
C TYR A 238 -16.15 4.77 0.90
N ASN A 239 -17.08 4.47 1.81
CA ASN A 239 -17.87 5.48 2.50
C ASN A 239 -17.01 6.45 3.29
N ILE A 240 -16.01 5.99 4.04
CA ILE A 240 -15.15 6.87 4.82
C ILE A 240 -14.32 7.76 3.91
N VAL A 241 -13.66 7.16 2.92
CA VAL A 241 -12.75 7.85 2.02
C VAL A 241 -13.50 8.86 1.17
N ILE A 242 -14.58 8.44 0.53
CA ILE A 242 -15.40 9.32 -0.29
C ILE A 242 -16.06 10.41 0.55
N ASN A 243 -16.73 10.09 1.67
CA ASN A 243 -17.38 11.12 2.48
C ASN A 243 -16.38 12.09 3.11
N GLY A 244 -15.13 11.66 3.33
CA GLY A 244 -14.03 12.53 3.74
C GLY A 244 -13.68 13.59 2.70
N PHE A 245 -13.88 13.28 1.41
CA PHE A 245 -13.57 14.18 0.30
C PHE A 245 -14.79 14.83 -0.37
N LYS A 246 -16.02 14.39 -0.10
CA LYS A 246 -17.23 15.04 -0.62
C LYS A 246 -17.26 16.51 -0.21
N SER A 247 -17.40 17.40 -1.19
CA SER A 247 -17.62 18.84 -0.98
C SER A 247 -18.95 19.07 -0.25
N ASP A 248 -20.01 18.36 -0.66
CA ASP A 248 -21.28 18.28 0.03
C ASP A 248 -21.56 16.84 0.48
N ARG A 249 -21.63 16.61 1.80
CA ARG A 249 -21.91 15.30 2.40
C ARG A 249 -23.29 14.75 2.01
N ASN A 250 -24.22 15.63 1.62
CA ASN A 250 -25.58 15.27 1.23
C ASN A 250 -25.76 15.15 -0.29
N SER A 251 -24.70 15.39 -1.09
CA SER A 251 -24.77 15.21 -2.54
C SER A 251 -24.67 13.73 -2.92
N ASP A 252 -25.61 13.30 -3.77
CA ASP A 252 -25.61 11.99 -4.43
C ASP A 252 -24.60 11.93 -5.59
N VAL A 253 -24.19 13.10 -6.10
CA VAL A 253 -23.18 13.20 -7.15
C VAL A 253 -21.82 13.36 -6.48
N ASN A 254 -20.99 12.31 -6.56
CA ASN A 254 -19.61 12.39 -6.15
C ASN A 254 -18.70 12.38 -7.40
N PRO A 255 -17.98 13.48 -7.69
CA PRO A 255 -17.05 13.50 -8.82
C PRO A 255 -15.78 12.67 -8.58
N LEU A 256 -15.54 12.25 -7.32
CA LEU A 256 -14.33 11.53 -6.95
C LEU A 256 -14.43 10.05 -7.28
N TYR A 257 -13.50 9.59 -8.12
CA TYR A 257 -13.42 8.21 -8.57
C TYR A 257 -12.18 7.55 -7.97
N ALA A 258 -12.38 6.53 -7.14
CA ALA A 258 -11.33 5.84 -6.42
C ALA A 258 -10.96 4.51 -7.10
N VAL A 259 -9.69 4.37 -7.46
CA VAL A 259 -9.14 3.15 -8.07
C VAL A 259 -8.13 2.53 -7.13
N VAL A 260 -8.30 1.27 -6.78
CA VAL A 260 -7.27 0.47 -6.09
C VAL A 260 -6.46 -0.26 -7.15
N ASP A 261 -5.15 -0.11 -7.07
CA ASP A 261 -4.19 -0.69 -8.02
C ASP A 261 -3.29 -1.67 -7.27
N PHE A 262 -3.45 -2.96 -7.57
CA PHE A 262 -2.59 -4.04 -7.08
C PHE A 262 -1.57 -4.33 -8.17
N TYR A 263 -0.42 -3.65 -8.11
CA TYR A 263 0.56 -3.64 -9.19
C TYR A 263 1.63 -4.73 -9.07
N GLU A 264 1.88 -5.23 -7.86
CA GLU A 264 2.77 -6.36 -7.56
C GLU A 264 2.20 -7.10 -6.32
N ASP A 265 2.58 -8.37 -6.12
CA ASP A 265 2.18 -9.10 -4.90
C ASP A 265 2.73 -8.37 -3.65
N GLY A 266 1.90 -8.26 -2.62
CA GLY A 266 2.18 -7.46 -1.43
C GLY A 266 2.12 -5.94 -1.64
N LYS A 267 1.86 -5.44 -2.86
CA LYS A 267 1.91 -4.00 -3.14
C LYS A 267 0.63 -3.45 -3.73
N SER A 268 0.16 -2.36 -3.14
CA SER A 268 -1.00 -1.64 -3.65
C SER A 268 -0.89 -0.14 -3.45
N ARG A 269 -1.74 0.57 -4.18
CA ARG A 269 -2.05 1.98 -3.94
C ARG A 269 -3.51 2.25 -4.24
N ILE A 270 -4.06 3.27 -3.61
CA ILE A 270 -5.35 3.85 -4.01
C ILE A 270 -5.10 5.19 -4.71
N VAL A 271 -5.81 5.40 -5.81
CA VAL A 271 -5.71 6.58 -6.67
C VAL A 271 -7.07 7.28 -6.74
N TYR A 272 -7.07 8.55 -6.42
CA TYR A 272 -8.23 9.43 -6.41
C TYR A 272 -8.20 10.30 -7.65
N LYS A 273 -8.94 9.89 -8.68
CA LYS A 273 -9.04 10.63 -9.95
C LYS A 273 -9.95 11.84 -9.81
N ASN A 274 -9.76 12.83 -10.68
CA ASN A 274 -10.56 14.06 -10.76
C ASN A 274 -10.60 14.86 -9.46
N PHE A 275 -9.53 14.78 -8.69
CA PHE A 275 -9.44 15.40 -7.38
C PHE A 275 -9.23 16.91 -7.48
N PHE A 276 -8.49 17.34 -8.51
CA PHE A 276 -8.28 18.73 -8.84
C PHE A 276 -8.21 18.92 -10.35
N THR A 277 -8.39 20.16 -10.78
CA THR A 277 -8.01 20.62 -12.13
C THR A 277 -6.84 21.57 -12.03
N TYR A 278 -6.07 21.71 -13.09
CA TYR A 278 -4.91 22.59 -13.09
C TYR A 278 -4.72 23.29 -14.43
N LYS A 279 -4.00 24.41 -14.37
CA LYS A 279 -3.54 25.17 -15.53
C LYS A 279 -2.07 25.50 -15.36
N LEU A 280 -1.35 25.50 -16.48
CA LEU A 280 0.04 25.91 -16.53
C LEU A 280 0.20 27.17 -17.39
N ASN A 281 0.94 28.13 -16.87
CA ASN A 281 1.46 29.28 -17.62
C ASN A 281 2.98 29.34 -17.43
N GLY A 282 3.70 28.67 -18.34
CA GLY A 282 5.13 28.43 -18.16
C GLY A 282 5.38 27.56 -16.93
N ASN A 283 6.11 28.10 -15.95
CA ASN A 283 6.40 27.42 -14.69
C ASN A 283 5.37 27.75 -13.59
N VAL A 284 4.32 28.51 -13.88
CA VAL A 284 3.27 28.82 -12.91
C VAL A 284 2.16 27.79 -13.03
N LEU A 285 1.91 27.06 -11.94
CA LEU A 285 0.86 26.08 -11.75
C LEU A 285 -0.28 26.71 -10.94
N THR A 286 -1.47 26.77 -11.54
CA THR A 286 -2.72 27.11 -10.85
C THR A 286 -3.49 25.82 -10.64
N VAL A 287 -3.76 25.45 -9.39
CA VAL A 287 -4.58 24.27 -9.05
C VAL A 287 -5.93 24.75 -8.53
N THR A 288 -7.00 24.17 -9.06
CA THR A 288 -8.36 24.31 -8.53
C THR A 288 -8.76 22.97 -7.94
N ALA A 289 -8.78 22.89 -6.62
CA ALA A 289 -9.08 21.67 -5.87
C ALA A 289 -10.50 21.69 -5.28
N ASN A 290 -10.94 20.53 -4.77
CA ASN A 290 -12.10 20.43 -3.89
C ASN A 290 -11.99 21.42 -2.72
N GLU A 291 -13.11 22.04 -2.34
CA GLU A 291 -13.14 23.11 -1.33
C GLU A 291 -12.55 22.69 0.03
N ASN A 292 -12.72 21.42 0.42
CA ASN A 292 -12.16 20.83 1.64
C ASN A 292 -10.61 20.80 1.63
N LEU A 293 -9.99 21.02 0.48
CA LEU A 293 -8.55 20.92 0.25
C LEU A 293 -7.98 22.17 -0.43
N THR A 294 -8.79 23.21 -0.59
CA THR A 294 -8.34 24.58 -0.92
C THR A 294 -7.13 25.03 -0.09
N PRO A 295 -7.04 24.70 1.23
CA PRO A 295 -5.86 25.05 2.03
C PRO A 295 -4.54 24.37 1.58
N LEU A 296 -4.61 23.30 0.78
CA LEU A 296 -3.45 22.57 0.26
C LEU A 296 -2.79 23.23 -0.96
N PHE A 297 -3.55 24.05 -1.69
CA PHE A 297 -3.14 24.63 -2.97
C PHE A 297 -3.35 26.14 -2.98
N ASN A 298 -2.99 26.82 -1.88
CA ASN A 298 -3.34 28.21 -1.61
C ASN A 298 -2.74 29.21 -2.63
N GLY A 299 -3.39 29.32 -3.79
CA GLY A 299 -3.03 30.19 -4.89
C GLY A 299 -2.06 29.56 -5.90
N ASP A 300 -1.66 30.38 -6.86
CA ASP A 300 -0.70 30.01 -7.89
C ASP A 300 0.68 29.70 -7.27
N GLY A 301 1.28 28.60 -7.71
CA GLY A 301 2.62 28.19 -7.31
C GLY A 301 3.58 28.12 -8.48
N ALA A 302 4.86 28.41 -8.25
CA ALA A 302 5.91 28.15 -9.24
C ALA A 302 6.41 26.71 -9.11
N ILE A 303 6.59 26.02 -10.23
CA ILE A 303 7.15 24.68 -10.28
C ILE A 303 8.51 24.68 -10.97
N THR A 304 9.43 23.86 -10.48
CA THR A 304 10.68 23.54 -11.17
C THR A 304 10.75 22.05 -11.35
N ILE A 305 10.94 21.59 -12.59
CA ILE A 305 11.08 20.17 -12.91
C ILE A 305 12.49 19.94 -13.44
N ASN A 306 13.19 18.97 -12.86
CA ASN A 306 14.47 18.49 -13.35
C ASN A 306 14.46 16.96 -13.34
N LYS A 307 14.24 16.37 -14.53
CA LYS A 307 14.07 14.94 -14.72
C LYS A 307 12.98 14.35 -13.82
N ASP A 308 13.40 13.66 -12.77
CA ASP A 308 12.55 12.95 -11.83
C ASP A 308 12.32 13.73 -10.53
N THR A 309 12.76 14.98 -10.48
CA THR A 309 12.53 15.86 -9.33
C THR A 309 11.61 17.00 -9.72
N MET A 310 10.60 17.25 -8.89
CA MET A 310 9.76 18.43 -8.99
C MET A 310 9.78 19.18 -7.67
N VAL A 311 9.94 20.50 -7.73
CA VAL A 311 9.80 21.38 -6.58
C VAL A 311 8.65 22.32 -6.85
N MET A 312 7.70 22.39 -5.92
CA MET A 312 6.60 23.35 -5.95
C MET A 312 6.82 24.42 -4.88
N ILE A 313 6.65 25.68 -5.27
CA ILE A 313 6.84 26.86 -4.44
C ILE A 313 5.52 27.64 -4.41
N GLY A 314 4.88 27.73 -3.25
CA GLY A 314 3.63 28.47 -3.05
C GLY A 314 3.72 29.35 -1.81
N GLY A 315 3.56 30.67 -1.97
CA GLY A 315 3.79 31.62 -0.88
C GLY A 315 5.22 31.53 -0.34
N ASN A 316 5.37 31.20 0.95
CA ASN A 316 6.67 31.05 1.63
C ASN A 316 7.14 29.59 1.75
N GLU A 317 6.50 28.66 1.04
CA GLU A 317 6.72 27.23 1.25
C GLU A 317 7.28 26.53 0.02
N VAL A 318 8.11 25.52 0.27
CA VAL A 318 8.78 24.72 -0.74
C VAL A 318 8.51 23.24 -0.45
N VAL A 319 7.95 22.54 -1.44
CA VAL A 319 7.61 21.12 -1.35
C VAL A 319 8.31 20.37 -2.48
N GLY A 320 9.03 19.30 -2.14
CA GLY A 320 9.74 18.47 -3.09
C GLY A 320 8.97 17.18 -3.39
N PHE A 321 9.04 16.75 -4.64
CA PHE A 321 8.45 15.51 -5.12
C PHE A 321 9.45 14.75 -5.97
N THR A 322 9.30 13.42 -5.98
CA THR A 322 10.06 12.51 -6.82
C THR A 322 9.11 11.79 -7.78
N ARG A 323 9.46 11.77 -9.07
CA ARG A 323 8.68 11.06 -10.08
C ARG A 323 8.63 9.57 -9.75
N LYS A 324 7.44 8.98 -9.87
CA LYS A 324 7.24 7.54 -9.81
C LYS A 324 6.68 7.05 -11.12
N THR A 325 7.11 5.86 -11.50
CA THR A 325 6.61 5.16 -12.66
C THR A 325 6.36 3.73 -12.27
N LEU A 326 5.10 3.31 -12.33
CA LEU A 326 4.69 1.93 -12.10
C LEU A 326 4.16 1.32 -13.41
N PRO A 327 4.30 -0.01 -13.61
CA PRO A 327 3.81 -0.68 -14.81
C PRO A 327 2.30 -0.48 -15.06
N SER A 328 1.54 -0.21 -14.01
CA SER A 328 0.09 -0.01 -14.03
C SER A 328 -0.36 1.43 -14.29
N ASP A 329 0.56 2.42 -14.30
CA ASP A 329 0.20 3.85 -14.34
C ASP A 329 -0.75 4.20 -15.50
N GLU A 330 -0.47 3.72 -16.72
CA GLU A 330 -1.32 3.97 -17.89
C GLU A 330 -2.73 3.39 -17.75
N LYS A 331 -2.89 2.29 -16.99
CA LYS A 331 -4.18 1.62 -16.79
C LYS A 331 -5.00 2.29 -15.70
N VAL A 332 -4.33 2.76 -14.65
CA VAL A 332 -4.95 3.45 -13.51
C VAL A 332 -5.55 4.78 -13.92
N VAL A 333 -4.93 5.49 -14.87
CA VAL A 333 -5.35 6.84 -15.26
C VAL A 333 -6.32 6.88 -16.44
N LYS A 334 -6.51 5.78 -17.18
CA LYS A 334 -7.60 5.62 -18.16
C LYS A 334 -8.94 5.67 -17.45
#